data_AF-A0A512I9F9-F1
#
_entry.id   AF-A0A512I9F9-F1
#
_cell.length_a   1.000
_cell.length_b   1.000
_cell.length_c   1.000
_cell.angle_alpha   90.00
_cell.angle_beta   90.00
_cell.angle_gamma   90.00
#
_symmetry.space_group_name_H-M   'P 1'
#
loop_
_entity.id
_entity.type
_entity.pdbx_description
1 polymer ?
#
loop_
_entity_poly.entity_id
_entity_poly.type
_entity_poly.pdbx_seq_one_letter_code
_entity_poly.pdbx_strand_id
1 'polypeptide(L)' 'MAGGVYILVLLVLLATVGRLSVPRRERTPLRTWTLRDGYYNIRRGLAVLGAHGPSYPALHEAARPVAQRRS' A
#
# COMPACT_ATOMS: atom_id res chain seq x y z
N MET A 1 -21.09 -8.68 -9.58
CA MET A 1 -19.93 -9.10 -10.41
C MET A 1 -18.88 -7.99 -10.56
N ALA A 2 -19.26 -6.74 -10.86
CA ALA A 2 -18.32 -5.63 -11.06
C ALA A 2 -17.35 -5.36 -9.89
N GLY A 3 -17.81 -5.44 -8.63
CA GLY A 3 -16.96 -5.19 -7.46
C GLY A 3 -15.83 -6.20 -7.27
N GLY A 4 -16.08 -7.49 -7.53
CA GLY A 4 -15.05 -8.53 -7.43
C GLY A 4 -13.95 -8.34 -8.48
N VAL A 5 -14.33 -7.95 -9.70
CA VAL A 5 -13.37 -7.63 -10.77
C VAL A 5 -12.53 -6.42 -10.40
N TYR A 6 -13.14 -5.37 -9.83
CA TYR A 6 -12.41 -4.19 -9.37
C TYR A 6 -11.35 -4.53 -8.30
N ILE A 7 -11.72 -5.34 -7.31
CA ILE A 7 -10.79 -5.81 -6.28
C ILE A 7 -9.65 -6.61 -6.91
N LEU A 8 -9.94 -7.54 -7.81
CA LEU A 8 -8.91 -8.32 -8.50
C LEU A 8 -7.93 -7.43 -9.28
N VAL A 9 -8.45 -6.45 -10.04
CA VAL A 9 -7.63 -5.49 -10.78
C VAL A 9 -6.74 -4.71 -9.82
N LEU A 10 -7.29 -4.20 -8.72
CA LEU A 10 -6.53 -3.46 -7.71
C LEU A 10 -5.41 -4.32 -7.10
N LEU A 11 -5.69 -5.58 -6.76
CA LEU A 11 -4.69 -6.50 -6.22
C LEU A 11 -3.58 -6.78 -7.24
N VAL A 12 -3.91 -6.93 -8.52
CA VAL A 12 -2.93 -7.12 -9.60
C VAL A 12 -2.04 -5.88 -9.75
N LEU A 13 -2.61 -4.68 -9.68
CA LEU A 13 -1.85 -3.43 -9.74
C LEU A 13 -0.88 -3.31 -8.57
N LEU A 14 -1.36 -3.56 -7.33
CA LEU A 14 -0.52 -3.54 -6.14
C LEU A 14 0.60 -4.59 -6.20
N ALA A 15 0.28 -5.82 -6.59
CA ALA A 15 1.28 -6.87 -6.80
C ALA A 15 2.33 -6.46 -7.84
N THR A 16 1.90 -5.79 -8.92
CA THR A 16 2.81 -5.33 -9.97
C THR A 16 3.75 -4.25 -9.45
N VAL A 17 3.24 -3.25 -8.72
CA VAL A 17 4.06 -2.20 -8.09
C VAL A 17 5.06 -2.81 -7.11
N GLY A 18 4.62 -3.72 -6.23
CA GLY A 18 5.51 -4.39 -5.28
C GLY A 18 6.55 -5.29 -5.95
N ARG A 19 6.24 -5.90 -7.09
CA ARG A 19 7.23 -6.66 -7.87
C ARG A 19 8.26 -5.74 -8.54
N LEU A 20 7.81 -4.59 -9.05
CA LEU A 20 8.66 -3.64 -9.75
C LEU A 20 9.64 -2.90 -8.82
N SER A 21 9.29 -2.75 -7.54
CA SER A 21 10.21 -2.19 -6.54
C SER A 21 11.36 -3.14 -6.15
N VAL A 22 11.32 -4.40 -6.58
CA VAL A 22 12.42 -5.37 -6.40
C VAL A 22 13.41 -5.27 -7.56
N PRO A 23 14.73 -5.32 -7.31
CA PRO A 23 15.74 -5.45 -8.35
C PRO A 23 15.48 -6.65 -9.26
N ARG A 24 15.69 -6.51 -10.58
CA ARG A 24 15.34 -7.54 -11.57
C ARG A 24 15.98 -8.90 -11.30
N ARG A 25 17.17 -8.93 -10.67
CA ARG A 25 17.93 -10.14 -10.32
C ARG A 25 17.28 -10.97 -9.21
N GLU A 26 16.47 -10.34 -8.37
CA GLU A 26 15.81 -10.96 -7.21
C GLU A 26 14.32 -11.28 -7.48
N ARG A 27 13.80 -10.93 -8.66
CA ARG A 27 12.40 -11.15 -9.00
C ARG A 27 12.13 -12.62 -9.30
N THR A 28 11.31 -13.25 -8.48
CA THR A 28 10.81 -14.62 -8.71
C THR A 28 10.05 -14.70 -10.04
N PRO A 29 10.25 -15.73 -10.88
CA PRO A 29 9.49 -15.91 -12.11
C PRO A 29 7.97 -15.99 -11.85
N LEU A 30 7.15 -15.41 -12.74
CA LEU A 30 5.68 -15.45 -12.58
C LEU A 30 5.11 -16.87 -12.64
N ARG A 31 5.75 -17.77 -13.41
CA ARG A 31 5.31 -19.17 -13.53
C ARG A 31 5.43 -19.96 -12.23
N THR A 32 6.29 -19.51 -11.30
CA THR A 32 6.51 -20.17 -10.01
C THR A 32 5.83 -19.42 -8.86
N TRP A 33 4.96 -18.46 -9.17
CA TRP A 33 4.28 -17.68 -8.15
C TRP A 33 3.25 -18.52 -7.41
N THR A 34 3.38 -18.50 -6.09
CA THR A 34 2.38 -18.97 -5.16
C THR A 34 1.47 -17.82 -4.73
N LEU A 35 0.35 -18.14 -4.07
CA LEU A 35 -0.51 -17.12 -3.44
C LEU A 35 0.27 -16.28 -2.41
N ARG A 36 1.28 -16.88 -1.76
CA ARG A 36 2.15 -16.21 -0.79
C ARG A 36 3.00 -15.13 -1.46
N ASP A 37 3.52 -15.39 -2.66
CA ASP A 37 4.24 -14.39 -3.45
C ASP A 37 3.32 -13.24 -3.85
N GLY A 38 2.08 -13.54 -4.25
CA GLY A 38 1.06 -12.53 -4.52
C GLY A 38 0.83 -11.61 -3.32
N TYR A 39 0.59 -12.20 -2.15
CA TYR A 39 0.41 -11.47 -0.88
C TYR A 39 1.61 -10.56 -0.55
N TYR A 40 2.85 -11.08 -0.64
CA TYR A 40 4.04 -10.28 -0.34
C TYR A 40 4.24 -9.11 -1.31
N ASN A 41 3.98 -9.33 -2.60
CA ASN A 41 4.07 -8.27 -3.60
C ASN A 41 2.96 -7.22 -3.38
N ILE A 42 1.73 -7.62 -3.06
CA ILE A 42 0.65 -6.68 -2.72
C ILE A 42 1.04 -5.82 -1.51
N ARG A 43 1.51 -6.45 -0.43
CA ARG A 43 1.96 -5.74 0.79
C ARG A 43 3.10 -4.76 0.50
N ARG A 44 4.06 -5.16 -0.33
CA ARG A 44 5.16 -4.29 -0.77
C ARG A 44 4.65 -3.14 -1.64
N GLY A 45 3.70 -3.38 -2.56
CA GLY A 45 3.07 -2.35 -3.37
C GLY A 45 2.33 -1.30 -2.54
N LEU A 46 1.59 -1.74 -1.51
CA LEU A 46 0.96 -0.85 -0.54
C LEU A 46 1.99 -0.01 0.23
N ALA A 47 3.10 -0.60 0.67
CA ALA A 47 4.16 0.13 1.37
C ALA A 47 4.82 1.19 0.47
N VAL A 48 5.06 0.87 -0.81
CA VAL A 48 5.60 1.82 -1.79
C VAL A 48 4.65 2.99 -2.00
N LEU A 49 3.35 2.73 -2.20
CA LEU A 49 2.35 3.79 -2.37
C LEU A 49 2.16 4.61 -1.09
N GLY A 50 2.15 3.96 0.08
CA GLY A 50 2.05 4.61 1.38
C GLY A 50 3.22 5.55 1.67
N ALA A 51 4.42 5.24 1.19
CA ALA A 51 5.58 6.12 1.29
C ALA A 51 5.47 7.39 0.41
N HIS A 52 4.60 7.37 -0.62
CA HIS A 52 4.34 8.51 -1.51
C HIS A 52 3.01 9.22 -1.21
N GLY A 53 2.19 8.66 -0.32
CA GLY A 53 1.01 9.33 0.18
C GLY A 53 1.40 10.52 1.06
N PRO A 54 0.51 11.51 1.25
CA PRO A 54 0.75 12.56 2.22
C PRO A 54 1.06 11.90 3.57
N SER A 55 2.23 12.20 4.14
CA SER A 55 2.43 12.01 5.57
C SER A 55 1.25 12.69 6.24
N TYR A 56 0.40 11.96 6.97
CA TYR A 56 -0.67 12.57 7.77
C TYR A 56 -0.13 12.79 9.19
N PRO A 57 0.59 13.90 9.50
CA PRO A 57 0.77 14.32 10.89
C PRO A 57 -0.52 14.92 11.47
N ALA A 58 -1.54 15.16 10.64
CA ALA A 58 -2.71 15.97 10.99
C ALA A 58 -3.69 15.33 12.00
N LEU A 59 -3.61 14.03 12.29
CA LEU A 59 -4.49 13.41 13.30
C LEU A 59 -3.97 13.54 14.74
N HIS A 60 -2.70 13.93 14.94
CA HIS A 60 -2.16 14.17 16.28
C HIS A 60 -2.29 15.63 16.75
N GLU A 61 -2.37 16.60 15.82
CA GLU A 61 -2.56 18.01 16.19
C GLU A 61 -4.02 18.40 16.44
N ALA A 62 -4.99 17.73 15.83
CA ALA A 62 -6.42 17.99 16.04
C ALA A 62 -6.93 17.59 17.44
N ALA A 63 -6.10 16.92 18.25
CA ALA A 63 -6.42 16.48 19.60
C ALA A 63 -5.86 17.40 20.71
N ARG A 64 -5.38 18.61 20.40
CA ARG A 64 -5.15 19.62 21.44
C ARG A 64 -6.47 20.37 21.69
N PRO A 65 -7.17 20.13 22.81
CA PRO A 65 -8.38 20.86 23.10
C PRO A 65 -8.04 22.34 23.29
N VAL A 66 -8.91 23.18 22.73
CA VAL A 66 -8.99 24.64 22.91
C VAL A 66 -9.33 24.94 24.38
N ALA A 67 -8.42 24.65 25.30
CA ALA A 67 -8.60 24.83 26.74
C ALA A 67 -7.84 26.06 27.28
N GLN A 68 -7.36 26.95 26.41
CA GLN A 68 -6.51 28.06 26.83
C GLN A 68 -6.82 29.38 26.08
N ARG A 69 -8.11 29.70 25.92
CA ARG A 69 -8.53 31.00 25.36
C ARG A 69 -9.70 31.64 26.10
N ARG A 70 -9.69 31.57 27.43
CA ARG A 70 -10.45 32.48 28.31
C ARG A 70 -9.58 32.80 29.53
N SER A 71 -8.69 33.77 29.36
CA SER A 71 -8.24 34.67 30.43
C SER A 71 -9.18 35.86 30.47
#